data_AF-A0A7C5QLF5-F1
#
_entry.id   AF-A0A7C5QLF5-F1
#
_cell.length_a   1.000
_cell.length_b   1.000
_cell.length_c   1.000
_cell.angle_alpha   90.00
_cell.angle_beta   90.00
_cell.angle_gamma   90.00
#
_symmetry.space_group_name_H-M   'P 1'
#
loop_
_entity.id
_entity.type
_entity.pdbx_description
1 polymer ?
#
loop_
_entity_poly.entity_id
_entity_poly.type
_entity_poly.pdbx_seq_one_letter_code
_entity_poly.pdbx_strand_id
1 'polypeptide(L)'
;MPQSGNRLAPYEQRLNSLWERMVRAIGIHTVNVLMERAIWEASKKHPELALIERTDEGLSYSAFEQAVADQPEEQIAAAFDDLSSELMVILARLLGREMAERLAQELQAKMAQEAAR
;
A
#
# COMPACT_ATOMS: atom_id res chain seq x y z
N MET A 1 20.96 28.59 12.46
CA MET A 1 21.11 27.15 12.23
C MET A 1 20.22 26.80 11.04
N PRO A 2 20.72 26.28 9.91
CA PRO A 2 19.84 25.87 8.83
C PRO A 2 18.99 24.70 9.34
N GLN A 3 17.67 24.80 9.20
CA GLN A 3 16.75 23.72 9.48
C GLN A 3 17.03 22.62 8.46
N SER A 4 17.67 21.54 8.89
CA SER A 4 17.70 20.27 8.18
C SER A 4 16.26 19.78 8.07
N GLY A 5 15.57 20.15 7.00
CA GLY A 5 14.23 19.68 6.70
C GLY A 5 14.24 18.15 6.67
N ASN A 6 13.22 17.53 7.26
CA ASN A 6 13.09 16.07 7.24
C ASN A 6 13.14 15.59 5.78
N ARG A 7 14.27 15.00 5.37
CA ARG A 7 14.50 14.52 3.99
C ARG A 7 13.54 13.40 3.59
N LEU A 8 12.89 12.77 4.57
CA LEU A 8 11.88 11.74 4.38
C LEU A 8 10.49 12.32 4.13
N ALA A 9 10.25 13.58 4.52
CA ALA A 9 8.93 14.21 4.44
C ALA A 9 8.27 14.10 3.05
N PRO A 10 8.98 14.25 1.91
CA PRO A 10 8.35 14.09 0.60
C PRO A 10 7.83 12.65 0.36
N TYR A 11 8.53 11.64 0.86
CA TYR A 11 8.15 10.23 0.71
C TYR A 11 7.01 9.86 1.65
N GLU A 12 7.12 10.28 2.92
CA GLU A 12 6.08 10.10 3.94
C GLU A 12 4.76 10.76 3.50
N GLN A 13 4.81 12.00 3.03
CA GLN A 13 3.63 12.71 2.55
C GLN A 13 2.95 11.99 1.39
N ARG A 14 3.72 11.44 0.43
CA ARG A 14 3.17 10.68 -0.69
C ARG A 14 2.50 9.39 -0.23
N LEU A 15 3.18 8.63 0.64
CA LEU A 15 2.65 7.35 1.13
C LEU A 15 1.42 7.56 2.02
N ASN A 16 1.42 8.57 2.91
CA ASN A 16 0.27 8.96 3.71
C ASN A 16 -0.90 9.43 2.82
N SER A 17 -0.63 10.27 1.82
CA SER A 17 -1.68 10.72 0.88
C SER A 17 -2.30 9.56 0.10
N LEU A 18 -1.50 8.57 -0.29
CA LEU A 18 -1.98 7.35 -0.94
C LEU A 18 -2.81 6.51 0.03
N TRP A 19 -2.29 6.27 1.23
CA TRP A 19 -2.99 5.54 2.30
C TRP A 19 -4.36 6.12 2.57
N GLU A 20 -4.47 7.43 2.81
CA GLU A 20 -5.74 8.11 3.05
C GLU A 20 -6.73 7.95 1.90
N ARG A 21 -6.25 8.06 0.64
CA ARG A 21 -7.09 7.86 -0.54
C ARG A 21 -7.61 6.43 -0.62
N MET A 22 -6.76 5.45 -0.32
CA MET A 22 -7.18 4.05 -0.27
C MET A 22 -8.17 3.82 0.87
N VAL A 23 -7.96 4.39 2.06
CA VAL A 23 -8.87 4.24 3.20
C VAL A 23 -10.26 4.76 2.86
N ARG A 24 -10.34 5.93 2.20
CA ARG A 24 -11.62 6.48 1.70
C ARG A 24 -12.28 5.61 0.63
N ALA A 25 -11.50 4.90 -0.18
CA ALA A 25 -12.02 4.11 -1.29
C ALA A 25 -12.48 2.70 -0.88
N ILE A 26 -11.72 2.00 -0.05
CA ILE A 26 -11.90 0.56 0.23
C ILE A 26 -11.91 0.20 1.73
N GLY A 27 -11.88 1.20 2.62
CA GLY A 27 -11.96 1.05 4.08
C GLY A 27 -10.64 0.69 4.77
N ILE A 28 -10.48 1.16 6.01
CA ILE A 28 -9.21 1.08 6.76
C ILE A 28 -8.71 -0.34 6.99
N HIS A 29 -9.59 -1.29 7.32
CA HIS A 29 -9.19 -2.68 7.58
C HIS A 29 -8.61 -3.34 6.33
N THR A 30 -9.23 -3.12 5.17
CA THR A 30 -8.71 -3.61 3.89
C THR A 30 -7.33 -3.02 3.63
N VAL A 31 -7.20 -1.69 3.74
CA VAL A 31 -5.94 -0.99 3.51
C VAL A 31 -4.83 -1.48 4.44
N ASN A 32 -5.10 -1.70 5.72
CA ASN A 32 -4.09 -2.18 6.66
C ASN A 32 -3.53 -3.55 6.27
N VAL A 33 -4.37 -4.46 5.74
CA VAL A 33 -3.92 -5.76 5.22
C VAL A 33 -3.10 -5.59 3.93
N LEU A 34 -3.49 -4.68 3.04
CA LEU A 34 -2.73 -4.43 1.80
C LEU A 34 -1.36 -3.83 2.11
N MET A 35 -1.32 -2.85 3.02
CA MET A 35 -0.09 -2.22 3.50
C MET A 35 0.81 -3.23 4.20
N GLU A 36 0.26 -4.09 5.06
CA GLU A 36 1.02 -5.17 5.69
C GLU A 36 1.73 -6.05 4.66
N ARG A 37 0.96 -6.47 3.64
CA ARG A 37 1.50 -7.33 2.60
C ARG A 37 2.57 -6.61 1.79
N ALA A 38 2.33 -5.36 1.39
CA ALA A 38 3.28 -4.60 0.60
C ALA A 38 4.58 -4.29 1.36
N ILE A 39 4.47 -3.89 2.63
CA ILE A 39 5.62 -3.65 3.50
C ILE A 39 6.42 -4.94 3.66
N TRP A 40 5.75 -6.07 3.93
CA TRP A 40 6.43 -7.36 4.07
C TRP A 40 7.15 -7.82 2.79
N GLU A 41 6.56 -7.59 1.61
CA GLU A 41 7.22 -7.92 0.34
C GLU A 41 8.42 -7.00 0.09
N ALA A 42 8.24 -5.70 0.22
CA ALA A 42 9.30 -4.72 -0.01
C ALA A 42 10.44 -4.85 1.01
N SER A 43 10.13 -5.24 2.25
CA SER A 43 11.15 -5.42 3.31
C SER A 43 12.09 -6.57 3.06
N LYS A 44 11.78 -7.49 2.14
CA LYS A 44 12.72 -8.55 1.73
C LYS A 44 13.95 -7.96 1.03
N LYS A 45 13.80 -6.81 0.37
CA LYS A 45 14.88 -6.08 -0.30
C LYS A 45 15.39 -4.91 0.54
N HIS A 46 14.51 -4.25 1.29
CA HIS A 46 14.79 -3.07 2.11
C HIS A 46 14.33 -3.30 3.57
N PRO A 47 15.10 -4.03 4.39
CA PRO A 47 14.66 -4.51 5.70
C PRO A 47 14.11 -3.42 6.64
N GLU A 48 14.63 -2.20 6.55
CA GLU A 48 14.19 -1.03 7.28
C GLU A 48 12.70 -0.71 7.10
N LEU A 49 12.09 -1.02 5.95
CA LEU A 49 10.67 -0.76 5.70
C LEU A 49 9.74 -1.47 6.68
N ALA A 50 10.20 -2.58 7.27
CA ALA A 50 9.45 -3.29 8.31
C ALA A 50 9.25 -2.46 9.59
N LEU A 51 10.01 -1.38 9.76
CA LEU A 51 9.90 -0.43 10.87
C LEU A 51 8.82 0.64 10.64
N ILE A 52 8.18 0.66 9.47
CA ILE A 52 7.02 1.52 9.23
C ILE A 52 5.83 0.92 9.96
N GLU A 53 5.34 1.65 10.95
CA GLU A 53 4.23 1.22 11.79
C GLU A 53 2.90 1.70 11.21
N ARG A 54 1.88 0.86 11.36
CA ARG A 54 0.49 1.20 11.01
C ARG A 54 -0.25 1.46 12.31
N THR A 55 -0.83 2.64 12.45
CA THR A 55 -1.68 3.01 13.57
C THR A 55 -3.12 3.16 13.10
N ASP A 56 -4.06 3.30 14.05
CA ASP A 56 -5.45 3.58 13.71
C ASP A 56 -5.63 4.97 13.05
N GLU A 57 -4.62 5.82 13.15
CA GLU A 57 -4.62 7.22 12.70
C GLU A 57 -3.78 7.44 11.43
N GLY A 58 -2.97 6.46 11.01
CA GLY A 58 -2.13 6.57 9.82
C GLY A 58 -0.87 5.70 9.86
N LEU A 59 0.20 6.19 9.25
CA LEU A 59 1.51 5.54 9.23
C LEU A 59 2.48 6.32 10.11
N SER A 60 3.25 5.59 10.91
CA SER A 60 4.33 6.14 11.74
C SER A 60 5.68 5.70 11.18
N TYR A 61 6.60 6.65 11.08
CA TYR A 61 7.92 6.47 10.47
C TYR A 61 9.06 6.55 11.49
N SER A 62 8.80 6.90 12.75
CA SER A 62 9.86 7.30 13.70
C SER A 62 10.98 6.26 13.88
N ALA A 63 10.66 4.96 13.84
CA ALA A 63 11.67 3.90 13.91
C ALA A 63 12.42 3.75 12.57
N PHE A 64 11.71 3.86 11.45
CA PHE A 64 12.30 3.89 10.11
C PHE A 64 13.26 5.07 9.93
N GLU A 65 12.87 6.29 10.32
CA GLU A 65 13.69 7.50 10.20
C GLU A 65 15.05 7.33 10.90
N GLN A 66 15.06 6.72 12.08
CA GLN A 66 16.29 6.44 12.83
C GLN A 66 17.16 5.40 12.14
N ALA A 67 16.55 4.34 11.59
CA ALA A 67 17.27 3.25 10.94
C ALA A 67 17.93 3.67 9.62
N VAL A 68 17.35 4.64 8.91
CA VAL A 68 17.87 5.12 7.63
C VAL A 68 18.69 6.40 7.73
N ALA A 69 18.95 6.92 8.94
CA ALA A 69 19.59 8.21 9.16
C ALA A 69 20.87 8.41 8.34
N ASP A 70 21.71 7.38 8.24
CA ASP A 70 22.99 7.39 7.52
C ASP A 70 22.90 6.84 6.08
N GLN A 71 21.73 6.40 5.63
CA GLN A 71 21.56 5.87 4.27
C GLN A 71 21.51 6.99 3.21
N PRO A 72 22.12 6.79 2.02
CA PRO A 72 21.97 7.70 0.88
C PRO A 72 20.51 7.89 0.48
N GLU A 73 20.17 9.09 -0.01
CA GLU A 73 18.80 9.40 -0.43
C GLU A 73 18.31 8.48 -1.54
N GLU A 74 19.19 8.04 -2.44
CA GLU A 74 18.86 7.14 -3.54
C GLU A 74 18.39 5.75 -3.04
N GLN A 75 18.96 5.27 -1.93
CA GLN A 75 18.55 3.97 -1.35
C GLN A 75 17.15 4.08 -0.74
N ILE A 76 16.89 5.18 -0.03
CA ILE A 76 15.59 5.47 0.55
C ILE A 76 14.54 5.66 -0.54
N ALA A 77 14.85 6.39 -1.60
CA ALA A 77 13.98 6.57 -2.75
C ALA A 77 13.62 5.22 -3.37
N ALA A 78 14.61 4.35 -3.59
CA ALA A 78 14.40 3.01 -4.11
C ALA A 78 13.50 2.16 -3.19
N ALA A 79 13.63 2.28 -1.87
CA ALA A 79 12.79 1.58 -0.91
C ALA A 79 11.31 2.00 -1.02
N PHE A 80 11.03 3.31 -1.10
CA PHE A 80 9.67 3.81 -1.28
C PHE A 80 9.08 3.50 -2.66
N ASP A 81 9.89 3.49 -3.72
CA ASP A 81 9.47 3.11 -5.06
C ASP A 81 9.11 1.63 -5.14
N ASP A 82 9.91 0.76 -4.51
CA ASP A 82 9.62 -0.67 -4.44
C ASP A 82 8.36 -0.94 -3.60
N LEU A 83 8.18 -0.25 -2.46
CA LEU A 83 6.95 -0.34 -1.66
C LEU A 83 5.71 0.09 -2.44
N SER A 84 5.80 1.21 -3.16
CA SER A 84 4.71 1.72 -3.99
C SER A 84 4.38 0.74 -5.13
N SER A 85 5.40 0.12 -5.72
CA SER A 85 5.25 -0.89 -6.77
C SER A 85 4.54 -2.15 -6.25
N GLU A 86 4.92 -2.64 -5.07
CA GLU A 86 4.25 -3.78 -4.43
C GLU A 86 2.77 -3.48 -4.13
N LEU A 87 2.46 -2.28 -3.63
CA LEU A 87 1.08 -1.83 -3.45
C LEU A 87 0.30 -1.84 -4.78
N MET A 88 0.89 -1.33 -5.86
CA MET A 88 0.25 -1.32 -7.18
C MET A 88 -0.02 -2.74 -7.70
N VAL A 89 0.92 -3.67 -7.52
CA VAL A 89 0.75 -5.07 -7.92
C VAL A 89 -0.39 -5.72 -7.16
N ILE A 90 -0.48 -5.49 -5.85
CA ILE A 90 -1.56 -6.03 -5.00
C ILE A 90 -2.91 -5.47 -5.46
N LEU A 91 -3.01 -4.15 -5.65
CA LEU A 91 -4.26 -3.52 -6.11
C LEU A 91 -4.68 -4.02 -7.50
N ALA A 92 -3.74 -4.16 -8.44
CA ALA A 92 -4.04 -4.69 -9.77
C ALA A 92 -4.61 -6.12 -9.72
N ARG A 93 -4.07 -6.98 -8.84
CA ARG A 93 -4.58 -8.34 -8.64
C ARG A 93 -5.98 -8.34 -8.05
N LEU A 94 -6.27 -7.46 -7.10
CA LEU A 94 -7.60 -7.34 -6.50
C LEU A 94 -8.64 -6.86 -7.51
N LEU A 95 -8.31 -5.83 -8.29
CA LEU A 95 -9.20 -5.31 -9.33
C LEU A 95 -9.50 -6.37 -10.39
N GLY A 96 -8.49 -7.13 -10.83
CA GLY A 96 -8.70 -8.23 -11.78
C GLY A 96 -9.62 -9.32 -11.23
N ARG A 97 -9.46 -9.67 -9.96
CA ARG A 97 -10.31 -10.66 -9.28
C ARG A 97 -11.76 -10.18 -9.13
N GLU A 98 -11.96 -8.95 -8.67
CA GLU A 98 -13.29 -8.34 -8.50
C GLU A 98 -14.06 -8.33 -9.83
N MET A 99 -13.40 -7.95 -10.92
CA MET A 99 -14.02 -7.94 -12.25
C MET A 99 -14.41 -9.36 -12.72
N ALA A 100 -13.57 -10.36 -12.45
CA ALA A 100 -13.88 -11.76 -12.77
C ALA A 100 -15.06 -12.29 -11.95
N GLU A 101 -15.11 -11.97 -10.65
CA GLU A 101 -16.21 -12.39 -9.75
C GLU A 101 -17.55 -11.75 -10.16
N ARG A 102 -17.56 -10.45 -10.51
CA ARG A 102 -18.76 -9.78 -11.03
C ARG A 102 -19.29 -10.42 -12.31
N LEU A 103 -18.41 -10.71 -13.27
CA LEU A 103 -18.81 -11.37 -14.51
C LEU A 103 -19.41 -12.76 -14.26
N ALA A 104 -18.81 -13.54 -13.35
CA ALA A 104 -19.33 -14.85 -12.97
C ALA A 104 -20.74 -14.76 -12.35
N GLN A 105 -20.98 -13.78 -11.49
CA GLN A 105 -22.30 -13.53 -10.89
C GLN A 105 -23.35 -13.14 -11.94
N GLU A 106 -23.01 -12.27 -12.89
CA GLU A 106 -23.90 -11.88 -13.98
C GLU A 106 -24.27 -13.07 -14.88
N LEU A 107 -23.29 -13.93 -15.20
CA LEU A 107 -23.53 -15.15 -16.00
C LEU A 107 -24.45 -16.14 -15.26
N GLN A 108 -24.23 -16.35 -13.96
CA GLN A 108 -25.10 -17.21 -13.15
C GLN A 108 -26.53 -16.67 -13.07
N ALA A 109 -26.69 -15.36 -12.89
CA ALA A 109 -28.00 -14.71 -12.86
C ALA A 109 -28.76 -14.91 -14.18
N LYS A 110 -28.08 -14.77 -15.32
CA LYS A 110 -28.68 -15.02 -16.65
C LYS A 110 -29.10 -16.49 -16.82
N MET A 111 -28.23 -17.43 -16.48
CA MET A 111 -28.55 -18.86 -16.57
C MET A 111 -29.75 -19.25 -15.68
N ALA A 112 -29.85 -18.68 -14.48
CA ALA A 112 -30.99 -18.92 -13.59
C ALA A 112 -32.31 -18.36 -14.15
N GLN A 113 -32.27 -17.21 -14.85
CA GLN A 113 -33.44 -16.63 -15.52
C GLN A 113 -33.89 -17.47 -16.72
N GLU A 114 -32.95 -18.05 -17.48
CA GLU A 114 -33.26 -18.93 -18.60
C GLU A 114 -33.84 -20.27 -18.16
N ALA A 115 -33.35 -20.84 -17.05
CA ALA A 115 -33.88 -22.09 -16.49
C ALA A 115 -35.27 -21.94 -15.85
N ALA A 116 -35.68 -20.71 -15.54
CA ALA A 116 -37.00 -20.39 -14.97
C ALA A 116 -38.05 -20.01 -16.03
N ARG A 117 -37.70 -20.00 -17.31
CA ARG A 117 -38.60 -19.80 -18.46
C ARG A 117 -38.95 -21.14 -19.09
#